data_AF-A0A352JPX6-F1
#
_entry.id   AF-A0A352JPX6-F1
#
_cell.length_a   1.000
_cell.length_b   1.000
_cell.length_c   1.000
_cell.angle_alpha   90.00
_cell.angle_beta   90.00
_cell.angle_gamma   90.00
#
_symmetry.space_group_name_H-M   'P 1'
#
loop_
_entity.id
_entity.type
_entity.pdbx_description
1 polymer ?
#
loop_
_entity_poly.entity_id
_entity_poly.type
_entity_poly.pdbx_seq_one_letter_code
_entity_poly.pdbx_strand_id
1 'polypeptide(L)'
;MKALLISIIALLTLAPAALGQAKKNPHGDISWECFDCHNTESWNVIKPEIAFKHEKTGFPLIGQHAKVACLSCHKNLAFSHIASACVDCHTDIHRGQFGNDCQSCHSPQNWESKHDVFELHSSKGFPLVGLHSIADCNACHINQQKNEFAMTPVQCRGCHESNFKTATDPNHTLAGFSADCQSCHQPVAANWNNSTYQHPAAFALHGAHAKIDCASCHATQFAGLSNQCVSCHENDFNATTNPAHLTFGFPTTCETCHDDVSWNRAQFDHLQASNFELRGAHINIQCIACHIDNQIHDLPTNCYGCHQNAYMQATNPNHSQGNFPQDCLQCHNESAWQPATFDHANTQFPLTGAHSTIQCIACHSAGYQNTPTDC
;
A
#
# COMPACT_ATOMS: atom_id res chain seq x y z
N MET A 1 41.00 69.34 110.28
CA MET A 1 42.15 70.23 110.49
C MET A 1 43.25 69.80 109.52
N LYS A 2 43.79 70.75 108.75
CA LYS A 2 44.94 70.66 107.83
C LYS A 2 44.76 69.88 106.51
N ALA A 3 44.76 70.69 105.45
CA ALA A 3 45.10 70.32 104.09
C ALA A 3 46.56 69.87 103.96
N LEU A 4 46.88 69.09 102.92
CA LEU A 4 48.17 69.18 102.24
C LEU A 4 47.98 68.83 100.75
N LEU A 5 48.32 69.79 99.90
CA LEU A 5 48.52 69.62 98.46
C LEU A 5 49.72 68.71 98.20
N ILE A 6 49.61 67.81 97.23
CA ILE A 6 50.75 67.39 96.40
C ILE A 6 50.28 67.32 94.94
N SER A 7 50.75 68.27 94.15
CA SER A 7 50.76 68.24 92.68
C SER A 7 51.66 67.11 92.20
N ILE A 8 51.28 66.37 91.14
CA ILE A 8 52.22 65.74 90.19
C ILE A 8 51.49 65.43 88.86
N ILE A 9 51.89 66.20 87.84
CA ILE A 9 52.23 65.82 86.46
C ILE A 9 51.19 65.04 85.64
N ALA A 10 50.67 65.74 84.63
CA ALA A 10 49.95 65.19 83.49
C ALA A 10 50.85 64.28 82.64
N LEU A 11 50.50 63.00 82.55
CA LEU A 11 50.88 62.12 81.44
C LEU A 11 49.69 62.04 80.48
N LEU A 12 49.73 62.79 79.38
CA LEU A 12 48.86 62.55 78.23
C LEU A 12 49.30 61.23 77.59
N THR A 13 48.71 60.12 78.03
CA THR A 13 48.77 58.86 77.29
C THR A 13 47.76 58.94 76.15
N LEU A 14 48.24 59.18 74.93
CA LEU A 14 47.50 58.93 73.71
C LEU A 14 47.11 57.45 73.69
N ALA A 15 45.84 57.17 74.00
CA ALA A 15 45.27 55.86 73.74
C ALA A 15 45.28 55.65 72.21
N PRO A 16 45.89 54.58 71.68
CA PRO A 16 45.74 54.26 70.27
C PRO A 16 44.27 53.97 70.05
N ALA A 17 43.63 54.77 69.19
CA ALA A 17 42.32 54.43 68.67
C ALA A 17 42.42 53.00 68.12
N ALA A 18 41.65 52.08 68.69
CA ALA A 18 41.52 50.74 68.15
C ALA A 18 40.93 50.89 66.74
N LEU A 19 41.80 50.89 65.73
CA LEU A 19 41.42 50.66 64.36
C LEU A 19 40.72 49.31 64.34
N GLY A 20 39.40 49.33 64.26
CA GLY A 20 38.59 48.12 64.09
C GLY A 20 39.16 47.33 62.93
N GLN A 21 39.39 46.02 63.13
CA GLN A 21 39.80 45.12 62.06
C GLN A 21 38.94 45.39 60.83
N ALA A 22 39.58 45.75 59.72
CA ALA A 22 38.91 45.85 58.44
C ALA A 22 38.20 44.52 58.19
N LYS A 23 36.86 44.54 58.22
CA LYS A 23 36.07 43.35 57.88
C LYS A 23 36.47 42.98 56.44
N LYS A 24 37.02 41.78 56.26
CA LYS A 24 37.36 41.28 54.93
C LYS A 24 36.10 41.28 54.08
N ASN A 25 36.20 41.76 52.84
CA ASN A 25 35.08 41.75 51.91
C ASN A 25 34.58 40.29 51.75
N PRO A 26 33.31 39.99 52.10
CA PRO A 26 32.76 38.64 51.99
C PRO A 26 32.69 38.15 50.54
N HIS A 27 32.87 39.06 49.56
CA HIS A 27 32.88 38.76 48.13
C HIS A 27 34.28 38.52 47.55
N GLY A 28 35.33 38.59 48.38
CA GLY A 28 36.72 38.50 47.91
C GLY A 28 37.15 39.73 47.11
N ASP A 29 38.10 39.54 46.20
CA ASP A 29 38.62 40.59 45.33
C ASP A 29 37.67 40.83 44.15
N ILE A 30 36.70 41.72 44.35
CA ILE A 30 35.79 42.18 43.31
C ILE A 30 36.24 43.52 42.74
N SER A 31 36.10 43.70 41.43
CA SER A 31 36.41 44.95 40.73
C SER A 31 35.24 45.94 40.68
N TRP A 32 34.17 45.68 41.43
CA TRP A 32 32.90 46.42 41.39
C TRP A 32 32.66 47.17 42.70
N GLU A 33 31.93 48.27 42.62
CA GLU A 33 31.66 49.12 43.79
C GLU A 33 30.56 48.51 44.66
N CYS A 34 30.66 48.61 45.98
CA CYS A 34 29.69 48.02 46.90
C CYS A 34 28.25 48.50 46.66
N PHE A 35 28.09 49.76 46.21
CA PHE A 35 26.78 50.36 45.92
C PHE A 35 26.15 49.84 44.62
N ASP A 36 26.87 49.10 43.76
CA ASP A 36 26.27 48.50 42.56
C ASP A 36 25.22 47.43 42.90
N CYS A 37 25.36 46.83 44.10
CA CYS A 37 24.50 45.74 44.59
C CYS A 37 23.79 46.06 45.91
N HIS A 38 24.42 46.81 46.81
CA HIS A 38 23.88 47.11 48.15
C HIS A 38 23.33 48.53 48.26
N ASN A 39 22.38 48.71 49.19
CA ASN A 39 21.93 50.02 49.64
C ASN A 39 22.47 50.31 51.06
N THR A 40 22.25 51.52 51.54
CA THR A 40 22.69 51.96 52.88
C THR A 40 21.75 51.55 54.01
N GLU A 41 20.62 50.90 53.71
CA GLU A 41 19.60 50.51 54.69
C GLU A 41 19.92 49.18 55.36
N SER A 42 20.42 48.19 54.60
CA SER A 42 20.81 46.89 55.13
C SER A 42 21.81 46.17 54.22
N TRP A 43 22.87 45.62 54.83
CA TRP A 43 23.85 44.78 54.12
C TRP A 43 23.30 43.42 53.69
N ASN A 44 22.20 42.97 54.31
CA ASN A 44 21.57 41.69 53.98
C ASN A 44 20.48 41.84 52.89
N VAL A 45 20.25 43.06 52.41
CA VAL A 45 19.26 43.35 51.37
C VAL A 45 19.98 43.95 50.16
N ILE A 46 19.89 43.24 49.04
CA ILE A 46 20.35 43.73 47.74
C ILE A 46 19.30 44.65 47.13
N LYS A 47 19.75 45.58 46.28
CA LYS A 47 18.83 46.45 45.54
C LYS A 47 17.91 45.61 44.65
N PRO A 48 16.62 45.98 44.53
CA PRO A 48 15.71 45.33 43.58
C PRO A 48 16.21 45.41 42.13
N GLU A 49 16.84 46.53 41.78
CA GLU A 49 17.55 46.73 40.52
C GLU A 49 19.05 46.81 40.79
N ILE A 50 19.76 45.72 40.49
CA ILE A 50 21.22 45.66 40.59
C ILE A 50 21.81 46.29 39.33
N ALA A 51 22.79 47.20 39.49
CA ALA A 51 23.44 47.84 38.35
C ALA A 51 24.41 46.90 37.60
N PHE A 52 24.84 45.84 38.27
CA PHE A 52 25.65 44.76 37.72
C PHE A 52 24.92 43.98 36.61
N LYS A 53 25.62 43.79 35.48
CA LYS A 53 25.09 43.21 34.25
C LYS A 53 25.95 42.02 33.82
N HIS A 54 25.35 40.81 33.85
CA HIS A 54 26.03 39.54 33.51
C HIS A 54 26.43 39.45 32.02
N GLU A 55 25.87 40.29 31.16
CA GLU A 55 26.26 40.41 29.75
C GLU A 55 27.75 40.76 29.58
N LYS A 56 28.37 41.37 30.61
CA LYS A 56 29.79 41.72 30.63
C LYS A 56 30.70 40.57 31.05
N THR A 57 30.15 39.46 31.55
CA THR A 57 30.92 38.33 32.10
C THR A 57 30.94 37.10 31.19
N GLY A 58 30.45 37.23 29.96
CA GLY A 58 30.39 36.14 28.98
C GLY A 58 29.23 35.16 29.17
N PHE A 59 28.41 35.34 30.21
CA PHE A 59 27.22 34.53 30.46
C PHE A 59 26.00 35.43 30.71
N PRO A 60 25.36 35.95 29.65
CA PRO A 60 24.16 36.77 29.81
C PRO A 60 23.02 35.96 30.41
N LEU A 61 22.38 36.47 31.46
CA LEU A 61 21.22 35.82 32.08
C LEU A 61 20.00 36.00 31.18
N ILE A 62 19.68 34.96 30.40
CA ILE A 62 18.55 34.92 29.48
C ILE A 62 17.55 33.83 29.88
N GLY A 63 16.26 34.08 29.58
CA GLY A 63 15.19 33.15 29.91
C GLY A 63 15.05 32.94 31.42
N GLN A 64 15.01 31.68 31.87
CA GLN A 64 14.80 31.35 33.28
C GLN A 64 16.04 31.62 34.14
N HIS A 65 17.23 31.71 33.57
CA HIS A 65 18.45 32.08 34.30
C HIS A 65 18.38 33.50 34.88
N ALA A 66 17.55 34.40 34.32
CA ALA A 66 17.34 35.73 34.88
C ALA A 66 16.52 35.74 36.17
N LYS A 67 15.88 34.61 36.54
CA LYS A 67 14.97 34.50 37.68
C LYS A 67 15.54 33.68 38.85
N VAL A 68 16.71 33.06 38.67
CA VAL A 68 17.32 32.24 39.73
C VAL A 68 18.11 33.12 40.71
N ALA A 69 18.21 32.68 41.96
CA ALA A 69 19.01 33.38 42.96
C ALA A 69 20.51 33.27 42.63
N CYS A 70 21.32 34.25 43.04
CA CYS A 70 22.78 34.25 42.78
C CYS A 70 23.45 32.96 43.28
N LEU A 71 23.02 32.44 44.43
CA LEU A 71 23.57 31.23 45.04
C LEU A 71 23.17 29.92 44.32
N SER A 72 22.27 29.98 43.34
CA SER A 72 21.97 28.82 42.48
C SER A 72 23.14 28.48 41.56
N CYS A 73 23.96 29.47 41.18
CA CYS A 73 25.15 29.29 40.36
C CYS A 73 26.43 29.47 41.18
N HIS A 74 26.44 30.41 42.12
CA HIS A 74 27.61 30.71 42.95
C HIS A 74 27.53 29.97 44.29
N LYS A 75 28.43 28.99 44.49
CA LYS A 75 28.45 28.16 45.71
C LYS A 75 28.72 28.94 47.01
N ASN A 76 29.26 30.14 46.89
CA ASN A 76 29.53 31.04 48.01
C ASN A 76 29.51 32.50 47.52
N LEU A 77 29.72 33.44 48.45
CA LEU A 77 29.66 34.87 48.16
C LEU A 77 30.90 35.40 47.40
N ALA A 78 31.95 34.61 47.23
CA ALA A 78 33.06 34.94 46.36
C ALA A 78 32.69 34.58 44.91
N PHE A 79 32.21 35.60 44.17
CA PHE A 79 31.67 35.49 42.82
C PHE A 79 32.75 35.28 41.73
N SER A 80 33.69 34.36 41.96
CA SER A 80 34.73 34.00 41.00
C SER A 80 34.20 33.19 39.82
N HIS A 81 34.99 33.10 38.74
CA HIS A 81 34.60 32.48 37.47
C HIS A 81 33.91 31.12 37.64
N ILE A 82 32.69 31.03 37.14
CA ILE A 82 31.94 29.78 37.00
C ILE A 82 32.07 29.27 35.57
N ALA A 83 31.98 27.96 35.40
CA ALA A 83 31.88 27.37 34.07
C ALA A 83 30.53 27.72 33.42
N SER A 84 30.51 27.87 32.09
CA SER A 84 29.39 28.46 31.35
C SER A 84 28.72 27.49 30.37
N ALA A 85 29.18 26.24 30.25
CA ALA A 85 28.51 25.27 29.40
C ALA A 85 27.28 24.70 30.12
N CYS A 86 26.26 24.34 29.36
CA CYS A 86 25.01 23.81 29.92
C CYS A 86 25.26 22.60 30.84
N VAL A 87 26.15 21.70 30.42
CA VAL A 87 26.48 20.45 31.13
C VAL A 87 27.25 20.65 32.43
N ASP A 88 27.83 21.84 32.65
CA ASP A 88 28.57 22.14 33.89
C ASP A 88 27.61 22.35 35.07
N CYS A 89 26.36 22.73 34.77
CA CYS A 89 25.32 23.02 35.76
C CYS A 89 24.12 22.08 35.65
N HIS A 90 23.81 21.58 34.45
CA HIS A 90 22.68 20.71 34.18
C HIS A 90 23.12 19.28 33.92
N THR A 91 22.46 18.34 34.60
CA THR A 91 22.64 16.90 34.33
C THR A 91 22.00 16.53 33.01
N ASP A 92 22.75 15.85 32.14
CA ASP A 92 22.22 15.36 30.88
C ASP A 92 21.28 14.16 31.10
N ILE A 93 19.98 14.40 30.90
CA ILE A 93 18.94 13.39 30.97
C ILE A 93 19.00 12.39 29.80
N HIS A 94 19.74 12.72 28.74
CA HIS A 94 19.95 11.87 27.56
C HIS A 94 21.19 10.99 27.69
N ARG A 95 21.90 11.03 28.82
CA ARG A 95 22.99 10.09 29.13
C ARG A 95 24.09 10.02 28.06
N GLY A 96 24.40 11.15 27.44
CA GLY A 96 25.44 11.30 26.43
C GLY A 96 25.02 10.96 25.00
N GLN A 97 23.76 10.61 24.75
CA GLN A 97 23.30 10.18 23.42
C GLN A 97 23.38 11.27 22.34
N PHE A 98 23.27 12.54 22.72
CA PHE A 98 23.20 13.67 21.78
C PHE A 98 24.38 14.64 21.93
N GLY A 99 25.39 14.30 22.73
CA GLY A 99 26.50 15.20 23.05
C GLY A 99 26.10 16.41 23.89
N ASN A 100 26.95 17.45 23.90
CA ASN A 100 26.84 18.60 24.81
C ASN A 100 26.20 19.85 24.16
N ASP A 101 25.76 19.78 22.90
CA ASP A 101 25.14 20.91 22.19
C ASP A 101 23.64 21.02 22.54
N CYS A 102 23.35 21.30 23.81
CA CYS A 102 21.99 21.32 24.35
C CYS A 102 21.11 22.36 23.63
N GLN A 103 21.68 23.48 23.19
CA GLN A 103 20.98 24.58 22.53
C GLN A 103 20.43 24.23 21.14
N SER A 104 20.92 23.16 20.51
CA SER A 104 20.37 22.64 19.26
C SER A 104 18.91 22.21 19.40
N CYS A 105 18.53 21.69 20.58
CA CYS A 105 17.18 21.21 20.88
C CYS A 105 16.47 22.06 21.94
N HIS A 106 17.18 22.61 22.91
CA HIS A 106 16.60 23.30 24.06
C HIS A 106 16.87 24.79 24.04
N SER A 107 16.11 25.54 24.85
CA SER A 107 16.27 26.98 24.97
C SER A 107 16.45 27.39 26.43
N PRO A 108 17.09 28.53 26.71
CA PRO A 108 17.13 29.07 28.07
C PRO A 108 15.75 29.43 28.65
N GLN A 109 14.69 29.47 27.83
CA GLN A 109 13.32 29.72 28.25
C GLN A 109 12.68 28.45 28.86
N ASN A 110 12.95 27.27 28.29
CA ASN A 110 12.50 25.98 28.80
C ASN A 110 13.29 24.80 28.17
N TRP A 111 13.18 23.64 28.81
CA TRP A 111 13.76 22.38 28.33
C TRP A 111 12.84 21.62 27.35
N GLU A 112 11.79 22.26 26.82
CA GLU A 112 11.01 21.63 25.75
C GLU A 112 11.88 21.54 24.48
N SER A 113 11.71 20.46 23.71
CA SER A 113 12.41 20.31 22.44
C SER A 113 11.84 21.31 21.44
N LYS A 114 12.72 22.01 20.73
CA LYS A 114 12.38 22.86 19.58
C LYS A 114 11.98 22.02 18.35
N HIS A 115 12.41 20.77 18.30
CA HIS A 115 12.18 19.86 17.17
C HIS A 115 11.05 18.90 17.48
N ASP A 116 10.23 18.66 16.47
CA ASP A 116 9.21 17.62 16.50
C ASP A 116 9.83 16.22 16.30
N VAL A 117 9.19 15.19 16.85
CA VAL A 117 9.67 13.81 16.77
C VAL A 117 9.79 13.30 15.33
N PHE A 118 8.87 13.68 14.44
CA PHE A 118 8.89 13.30 13.03
C PHE A 118 10.06 13.96 12.28
N GLU A 119 10.35 15.23 12.59
CA GLU A 119 11.49 15.95 12.04
C GLU A 119 12.81 15.29 12.47
N LEU A 120 12.96 14.97 13.76
CA LEU A 120 14.14 14.30 14.28
C LEU A 120 14.38 12.95 13.58
N HIS A 121 13.34 12.12 13.47
CA HIS A 121 13.43 10.83 12.78
C HIS A 121 13.77 10.98 11.29
N SER A 122 13.15 11.94 10.61
CA SER A 122 13.44 12.25 9.21
C SER A 122 14.89 12.69 9.01
N SER A 123 15.40 13.58 9.87
CA SER A 123 16.78 14.08 9.81
C SER A 123 17.84 12.98 10.03
N LYS A 124 17.46 11.87 10.67
CA LYS A 124 18.32 10.73 10.98
C LYS A 124 18.15 9.56 9.99
N GLY A 125 17.42 9.77 8.90
CA GLY A 125 17.30 8.79 7.82
C GLY A 125 16.24 7.71 8.04
N PHE A 126 15.30 7.93 8.97
CA PHE A 126 14.13 7.05 9.14
C PHE A 126 12.84 7.88 9.28
N PRO A 127 12.33 8.48 8.20
CA PRO A 127 11.07 9.22 8.27
C PRO A 127 9.93 8.31 8.73
N LEU A 128 9.24 8.69 9.81
CA LEU A 128 8.08 7.96 10.32
C LEU A 128 6.87 8.19 9.40
N VAL A 129 6.70 7.33 8.42
CA VAL A 129 5.61 7.38 7.41
C VAL A 129 4.80 6.09 7.39
N GLY A 130 3.59 6.14 6.82
CA GLY A 130 2.70 4.98 6.78
C GLY A 130 2.44 4.42 8.18
N LEU A 131 2.48 3.11 8.33
CA LEU A 131 2.27 2.46 9.63
C LEU A 131 3.35 2.79 10.68
N HIS A 132 4.56 3.18 10.27
CA HIS A 132 5.60 3.58 11.23
C HIS A 132 5.26 4.89 11.96
N SER A 133 4.42 5.75 11.37
CA SER A 133 3.97 7.00 11.99
C SER A 133 3.06 6.83 13.21
N ILE A 134 2.43 5.66 13.32
CA ILE A 134 1.50 5.33 14.42
C ILE A 134 2.01 4.19 15.29
N ALA A 135 3.24 3.73 15.06
CA ALA A 135 3.85 2.68 15.85
C ALA A 135 4.14 3.18 17.27
N ASP A 136 3.95 2.31 18.27
CA ASP A 136 4.39 2.59 19.62
C ASP A 136 5.92 2.74 19.65
N CYS A 137 6.43 3.73 20.38
CA CYS A 137 7.87 3.99 20.46
C CYS A 137 8.66 2.74 20.89
N ASN A 138 8.10 1.91 21.77
CA ASN A 138 8.75 0.71 22.29
C ASN A 138 8.81 -0.44 21.27
N ALA A 139 8.05 -0.35 20.17
CA ALA A 139 8.13 -1.33 19.08
C ALA A 139 9.49 -1.25 18.35
N CYS A 140 10.13 -0.08 18.36
CA CYS A 140 11.43 0.15 17.73
C CYS A 140 12.54 0.35 18.77
N HIS A 141 12.29 1.17 19.80
CA HIS A 141 13.24 1.46 20.87
C HIS A 141 13.15 0.41 21.98
N ILE A 142 13.47 -0.84 21.63
CA ILE A 142 13.33 -2.00 22.50
C ILE A 142 14.39 -1.96 23.61
N ASN A 143 13.98 -2.26 24.85
CA ASN A 143 14.83 -2.33 26.06
C ASN A 143 15.53 -1.02 26.45
N GLN A 144 15.04 0.12 25.98
CA GLN A 144 15.62 1.42 26.31
C GLN A 144 15.01 2.01 27.59
N GLN A 145 15.82 2.66 28.43
CA GLN A 145 15.27 3.41 29.57
C GLN A 145 14.54 4.69 29.12
N LYS A 146 13.78 5.30 30.03
CA LYS A 146 13.15 6.60 29.75
C LYS A 146 14.22 7.61 29.28
N ASN A 147 13.98 8.23 28.12
CA ASN A 147 14.88 9.15 27.42
C ASN A 147 16.11 8.50 26.76
N GLU A 148 16.05 7.20 26.49
CA GLU A 148 17.04 6.45 25.72
C GLU A 148 16.44 6.02 24.38
N PHE A 149 17.01 6.50 23.28
CA PHE A 149 16.49 6.33 21.92
C PHE A 149 17.60 5.96 20.91
N ALA A 150 18.82 5.73 21.39
CA ALA A 150 19.97 5.41 20.55
C ALA A 150 19.98 3.96 20.05
N MET A 151 20.84 3.69 19.05
CA MET A 151 21.20 2.35 18.55
C MET A 151 20.06 1.53 17.92
N THR A 152 18.94 2.16 17.57
CA THR A 152 17.89 1.49 16.80
C THR A 152 18.27 1.43 15.32
N PRO A 153 18.26 0.25 14.67
CA PRO A 153 18.55 0.14 13.24
C PRO A 153 17.56 0.95 12.38
N VAL A 154 18.08 1.68 11.39
CA VAL A 154 17.25 2.47 10.45
C VAL A 154 17.11 1.80 9.08
N GLN A 155 17.87 0.74 8.81
CA GLN A 155 17.70 -0.04 7.58
C GLN A 155 16.55 -1.04 7.76
N CYS A 156 15.71 -1.21 6.73
CA CYS A 156 14.52 -2.08 6.77
C CYS A 156 14.84 -3.48 7.32
N ARG A 157 15.91 -4.11 6.83
CA ARG A 157 16.35 -5.45 7.27
C ARG A 157 16.80 -5.51 8.74
N GLY A 158 17.16 -4.39 9.35
CA GLY A 158 17.48 -4.34 10.78
C GLY A 158 16.32 -4.82 11.66
N CYS A 159 15.08 -4.64 11.19
CA CYS A 159 13.87 -5.12 11.86
C CYS A 159 13.17 -6.24 11.08
N HIS A 160 13.14 -6.15 9.74
CA HIS A 160 12.35 -7.02 8.87
C HIS A 160 13.13 -8.18 8.23
N GLU A 161 14.30 -8.55 8.77
CA GLU A 161 15.09 -9.67 8.26
C GLU A 161 14.32 -10.99 8.26
N SER A 162 13.61 -11.27 9.37
CA SER A 162 12.84 -12.50 9.49
C SER A 162 11.70 -12.52 8.47
N ASN A 163 10.99 -11.40 8.29
CA ASN A 163 9.95 -11.28 7.28
C ASN A 163 10.52 -11.53 5.86
N PHE A 164 11.66 -10.92 5.53
CA PHE A 164 12.31 -11.11 4.24
C PHE A 164 12.65 -12.59 3.96
N LYS A 165 13.18 -13.31 4.97
CA LYS A 165 13.57 -14.72 4.82
C LYS A 165 12.40 -15.70 4.80
N THR A 166 11.30 -15.35 5.46
CA THR A 166 10.15 -16.24 5.64
C THR A 166 9.03 -16.00 4.64
N ALA A 167 9.10 -14.91 3.87
CA ALA A 167 8.17 -14.64 2.79
C ALA A 167 8.21 -15.78 1.75
N THR A 168 7.03 -16.32 1.42
CA THR A 168 6.87 -17.43 0.48
C THR A 168 6.27 -17.00 -0.85
N ASP A 169 5.57 -15.87 -0.89
CA ASP A 169 4.92 -15.37 -2.11
C ASP A 169 5.04 -13.84 -2.26
N PRO A 170 5.97 -13.36 -3.11
CA PRO A 170 7.05 -14.12 -3.72
C PRO A 170 8.10 -14.55 -2.67
N ASN A 171 8.77 -15.68 -2.92
CA ASN A 171 9.89 -16.11 -2.10
C ASN A 171 11.15 -15.28 -2.45
N HIS A 172 11.46 -14.29 -1.61
CA HIS A 172 12.59 -13.37 -1.80
C HIS A 172 13.94 -14.08 -1.89
N THR A 173 14.14 -15.13 -1.08
CA THR A 173 15.42 -15.87 -1.04
C THR A 173 15.62 -16.73 -2.28
N LEU A 174 14.55 -17.39 -2.75
CA LEU A 174 14.57 -18.18 -3.98
C LEU A 174 14.73 -17.30 -5.22
N ALA A 175 14.09 -16.13 -5.21
CA ALA A 175 14.22 -15.15 -6.29
C ALA A 175 15.57 -14.44 -6.31
N GLY A 176 16.34 -14.51 -5.22
CA GLY A 176 17.58 -13.76 -5.08
C GLY A 176 17.37 -12.25 -5.06
N PHE A 177 16.21 -11.78 -4.57
CA PHE A 177 15.91 -10.36 -4.52
C PHE A 177 16.90 -9.60 -3.63
N SER A 178 17.17 -8.35 -4.02
CA SER A 178 18.08 -7.50 -3.27
C SER A 178 17.47 -7.06 -1.94
N ALA A 179 18.32 -6.57 -1.05
CA ALA A 179 17.90 -5.92 0.19
C ALA A 179 17.35 -4.49 -0.03
N ASP A 180 17.28 -4.02 -1.28
CA ASP A 180 16.68 -2.73 -1.61
C ASP A 180 15.15 -2.85 -1.63
N CYS A 181 14.56 -2.90 -0.43
CA CYS A 181 13.14 -3.13 -0.25
C CYS A 181 12.29 -2.09 -1.00
N GLN A 182 12.76 -0.86 -1.15
CA GLN A 182 12.02 0.25 -1.75
C GLN A 182 11.86 0.12 -3.27
N SER A 183 12.61 -0.78 -3.91
CA SER A 183 12.40 -1.15 -5.31
C SER A 183 11.02 -1.76 -5.57
N CYS A 184 10.41 -2.38 -4.54
CA CYS A 184 9.11 -3.04 -4.64
C CYS A 184 8.11 -2.60 -3.55
N HIS A 185 8.57 -2.29 -2.34
CA HIS A 185 7.72 -1.98 -1.19
C HIS A 185 7.78 -0.50 -0.84
N GLN A 186 6.62 0.13 -0.80
CA GLN A 186 6.53 1.54 -0.44
C GLN A 186 6.39 1.72 1.07
N PRO A 187 7.21 2.55 1.74
CA PRO A 187 7.12 2.79 3.19
C PRO A 187 5.76 3.33 3.67
N VAL A 188 4.98 3.91 2.76
CA VAL A 188 3.63 4.43 3.02
C VAL A 188 2.52 3.39 2.84
N ALA A 189 2.84 2.20 2.32
CA ALA A 189 1.86 1.16 2.07
C ALA A 189 1.26 0.63 3.38
N ALA A 190 -0.01 0.25 3.33
CA ALA A 190 -0.73 -0.29 4.48
C ALA A 190 -0.28 -1.71 4.87
N ASN A 191 0.41 -2.43 3.98
CA ASN A 191 0.96 -3.76 4.22
C ASN A 191 2.03 -4.11 3.18
N TRP A 192 2.76 -5.20 3.43
CA TRP A 192 3.83 -5.70 2.56
C TRP A 192 3.34 -6.45 1.31
N ASN A 193 2.05 -6.85 1.26
CA ASN A 193 1.51 -7.63 0.14
C ASN A 193 1.35 -6.80 -1.14
N ASN A 194 1.22 -5.48 -1.00
CA ASN A 194 1.18 -4.58 -2.15
C ASN A 194 2.59 -4.24 -2.60
N SER A 195 3.07 -4.93 -3.64
CA SER A 195 4.32 -4.58 -4.33
C SER A 195 4.06 -3.73 -5.57
N THR A 196 5.04 -2.90 -5.93
CA THR A 196 5.04 -2.13 -7.19
C THR A 196 5.75 -2.88 -8.33
N TYR A 197 6.13 -4.13 -8.12
CA TYR A 197 6.86 -4.92 -9.11
C TYR A 197 6.04 -5.09 -10.39
N GLN A 198 6.71 -4.95 -11.54
CA GLN A 198 6.10 -5.14 -12.86
C GLN A 198 6.84 -6.27 -13.57
N HIS A 199 6.07 -7.22 -14.10
CA HIS A 199 6.63 -8.34 -14.85
C HIS A 199 7.24 -7.85 -16.18
N PRO A 200 8.34 -8.45 -16.69
CA PRO A 200 8.92 -8.05 -17.96
C PRO A 200 7.93 -8.11 -19.12
N ALA A 201 8.11 -7.23 -20.12
CA ALA A 201 7.24 -7.17 -21.30
C ALA A 201 7.15 -8.51 -22.09
N ALA A 202 8.16 -9.38 -21.96
CA ALA A 202 8.15 -10.72 -22.53
C ALA A 202 7.04 -11.63 -21.98
N PHE A 203 6.51 -11.33 -20.80
CA PHE A 203 5.35 -11.97 -20.21
C PHE A 203 4.65 -10.97 -19.27
N ALA A 204 3.97 -9.98 -19.84
CA ALA A 204 3.17 -9.05 -19.06
C ALA A 204 1.94 -9.78 -18.49
N LEU A 205 1.65 -9.58 -17.21
CA LEU A 205 0.53 -10.26 -16.55
C LEU A 205 -0.77 -9.54 -16.88
N HIS A 206 -1.70 -10.23 -17.54
CA HIS A 206 -3.06 -9.76 -17.81
C HIS A 206 -4.10 -10.79 -17.36
N GLY A 207 -5.38 -10.41 -17.42
CA GLY A 207 -6.50 -11.32 -17.17
C GLY A 207 -6.40 -12.05 -15.83
N ALA A 208 -6.46 -13.38 -15.88
CA ALA A 208 -6.35 -14.23 -14.70
C ALA A 208 -4.91 -14.27 -14.13
N HIS A 209 -3.88 -14.20 -14.97
CA HIS A 209 -2.48 -14.24 -14.55
C HIS A 209 -2.07 -13.04 -13.69
N ALA A 210 -2.77 -11.90 -13.82
CA ALA A 210 -2.52 -10.72 -12.99
C ALA A 210 -3.00 -10.86 -11.53
N LYS A 211 -3.73 -11.93 -11.20
CA LYS A 211 -4.37 -12.12 -9.87
C LYS A 211 -3.94 -13.38 -9.14
N ILE A 212 -3.04 -14.17 -9.71
CA ILE A 212 -2.55 -15.40 -9.10
C ILE A 212 -1.29 -15.15 -8.28
N ASP A 213 -1.09 -15.98 -7.27
CA ASP A 213 0.11 -15.99 -6.44
C ASP A 213 1.36 -16.27 -7.29
N CYS A 214 2.45 -15.54 -7.05
CA CYS A 214 3.69 -15.67 -7.81
C CYS A 214 4.23 -17.10 -7.72
N ALA A 215 4.13 -17.72 -6.54
CA ALA A 215 4.57 -19.08 -6.26
C ALA A 215 3.84 -20.15 -7.09
N SER A 216 2.66 -19.84 -7.64
CA SER A 216 1.93 -20.75 -8.55
C SER A 216 2.70 -21.00 -9.84
N CYS A 217 3.44 -20.00 -10.31
CA CYS A 217 4.32 -20.11 -11.48
C CYS A 217 5.79 -20.30 -11.07
N HIS A 218 6.24 -19.57 -10.05
CA HIS A 218 7.62 -19.51 -9.59
C HIS A 218 7.90 -20.47 -8.42
N ALA A 219 7.45 -21.71 -8.53
CA ALA A 219 7.57 -22.70 -7.46
C ALA A 219 9.04 -23.05 -7.12
N THR A 220 9.91 -23.09 -8.13
CA THR A 220 11.32 -23.51 -7.99
C THR A 220 12.32 -22.48 -8.49
N GLN A 221 11.89 -21.54 -9.35
CA GLN A 221 12.76 -20.51 -9.90
C GLN A 221 11.96 -19.27 -10.35
N PHE A 222 12.59 -18.11 -10.26
CA PHE A 222 12.01 -16.83 -10.70
C PHE A 222 12.47 -16.36 -12.08
N ALA A 223 13.50 -17.01 -12.64
CA ALA A 223 14.05 -16.68 -13.96
C ALA A 223 14.04 -17.91 -14.87
N GLY A 224 13.94 -17.68 -16.18
CA GLY A 224 14.05 -18.74 -17.19
C GLY A 224 12.83 -19.63 -17.34
N LEU A 225 11.68 -19.28 -16.75
CA LEU A 225 10.42 -19.91 -17.10
C LEU A 225 10.03 -19.58 -18.54
N SER A 226 9.47 -20.57 -19.21
CA SER A 226 8.90 -20.39 -20.54
C SER A 226 7.67 -19.48 -20.47
N ASN A 227 7.54 -18.60 -21.45
CA ASN A 227 6.38 -17.72 -21.63
C ASN A 227 5.37 -18.29 -22.65
N GLN A 228 5.61 -19.51 -23.15
CA GLN A 228 4.70 -20.17 -24.09
C GLN A 228 3.52 -20.77 -23.33
N CYS A 229 2.29 -20.51 -23.77
CA CYS A 229 1.08 -20.98 -23.08
C CYS A 229 1.12 -22.50 -22.81
N VAL A 230 1.48 -23.29 -23.83
CA VAL A 230 1.52 -24.75 -23.73
C VAL A 230 2.48 -25.26 -22.67
N SER A 231 3.56 -24.54 -22.34
CA SER A 231 4.50 -25.04 -21.31
C SER A 231 3.90 -25.12 -19.91
N CYS A 232 2.78 -24.40 -19.67
CA CYS A 232 2.02 -24.47 -18.43
C CYS A 232 0.67 -25.17 -18.64
N HIS A 233 0.04 -24.97 -19.80
CA HIS A 233 -1.32 -25.41 -20.10
C HIS A 233 -1.38 -26.64 -21.01
N GLU A 234 -0.31 -27.44 -21.11
CA GLU A 234 -0.31 -28.68 -21.92
C GLU A 234 -1.38 -29.67 -21.45
N ASN A 235 -1.56 -29.80 -20.13
CA ASN A 235 -2.60 -30.67 -19.58
C ASN A 235 -4.00 -30.16 -19.93
N ASP A 236 -4.23 -28.85 -19.85
CA ASP A 236 -5.51 -28.24 -20.23
C ASP A 236 -5.78 -28.42 -21.74
N PHE A 237 -4.75 -28.20 -22.57
CA PHE A 237 -4.79 -28.43 -24.01
C PHE A 237 -5.18 -29.88 -24.33
N ASN A 238 -4.52 -30.85 -23.69
CA ASN A 238 -4.78 -32.27 -23.90
C ASN A 238 -6.13 -32.73 -23.34
N ALA A 239 -6.61 -32.11 -22.25
CA ALA A 239 -7.86 -32.46 -21.60
C ALA A 239 -9.09 -31.77 -22.22
N THR A 240 -8.91 -30.78 -23.10
CA THR A 240 -10.04 -30.10 -23.74
C THR A 240 -10.81 -31.07 -24.62
N THR A 241 -12.14 -31.08 -24.52
CA THR A 241 -13.01 -31.97 -25.30
C THR A 241 -13.88 -31.24 -26.31
N ASN A 242 -13.88 -29.92 -26.32
CA ASN A 242 -14.77 -29.15 -27.19
C ASN A 242 -14.19 -27.78 -27.59
N PRO A 243 -13.62 -27.70 -28.81
CA PRO A 243 -13.18 -28.84 -29.62
C PRO A 243 -11.99 -29.56 -28.97
N ALA A 244 -11.82 -30.85 -29.24
CA ALA A 244 -10.74 -31.63 -28.64
C ALA A 244 -9.38 -31.31 -29.29
N HIS A 245 -8.59 -30.40 -28.70
CA HIS A 245 -7.41 -29.83 -29.37
C HIS A 245 -6.43 -30.87 -29.91
N LEU A 246 -6.11 -31.88 -29.10
CA LEU A 246 -5.18 -32.94 -29.49
C LEU A 246 -5.71 -33.79 -30.64
N THR A 247 -7.00 -34.15 -30.62
CA THR A 247 -7.60 -35.03 -31.63
C THR A 247 -7.83 -34.31 -32.95
N PHE A 248 -8.15 -33.02 -32.90
CA PHE A 248 -8.27 -32.16 -34.08
C PHE A 248 -6.92 -31.72 -34.65
N GLY A 249 -5.82 -31.94 -33.92
CA GLY A 249 -4.46 -31.56 -34.35
C GLY A 249 -4.23 -30.05 -34.38
N PHE A 250 -4.88 -29.30 -33.49
CA PHE A 250 -4.68 -27.85 -33.41
C PHE A 250 -3.24 -27.51 -32.98
N PRO A 251 -2.69 -26.37 -33.45
CA PRO A 251 -1.35 -25.96 -33.07
C PRO A 251 -1.30 -25.48 -31.61
N THR A 252 -0.10 -25.48 -31.04
CA THR A 252 0.17 -24.95 -29.68
C THR A 252 0.41 -23.44 -29.65
N THR A 253 0.26 -22.75 -30.79
CA THR A 253 0.21 -21.29 -30.90
C THR A 253 -1.18 -20.81 -30.48
N CYS A 254 -1.44 -20.81 -29.17
CA CYS A 254 -2.75 -20.57 -28.60
C CYS A 254 -3.35 -19.22 -29.02
N GLU A 255 -2.50 -18.20 -29.19
CA GLU A 255 -2.85 -16.81 -29.52
C GLU A 255 -3.49 -16.65 -30.91
N THR A 256 -3.44 -17.69 -31.74
CA THR A 256 -4.17 -17.73 -33.01
C THR A 256 -5.68 -17.80 -32.81
N CYS A 257 -6.12 -18.34 -31.68
CA CYS A 257 -7.53 -18.54 -31.36
C CYS A 257 -7.92 -17.96 -29.99
N HIS A 258 -7.03 -17.93 -29.01
CA HIS A 258 -7.36 -17.53 -27.63
C HIS A 258 -6.67 -16.23 -27.25
N ASP A 259 -7.31 -15.47 -26.36
CA ASP A 259 -6.69 -14.36 -25.65
C ASP A 259 -6.50 -14.70 -24.16
N ASP A 260 -5.63 -13.95 -23.48
CA ASP A 260 -5.27 -14.14 -22.08
C ASP A 260 -6.31 -13.58 -21.09
N VAL A 261 -7.45 -13.09 -21.60
CA VAL A 261 -8.55 -12.53 -20.80
C VAL A 261 -9.74 -13.50 -20.72
N SER A 262 -10.10 -14.16 -21.81
CA SER A 262 -11.29 -15.00 -21.95
C SER A 262 -11.00 -16.28 -22.74
N TRP A 263 -10.35 -17.23 -22.09
CA TRP A 263 -9.96 -18.52 -22.69
C TRP A 263 -11.14 -19.33 -23.27
N ASN A 264 -12.34 -19.20 -22.68
CA ASN A 264 -13.53 -19.99 -23.04
C ASN A 264 -14.15 -19.60 -24.40
N ARG A 265 -13.65 -18.54 -25.05
CA ARG A 265 -14.11 -18.13 -26.38
C ARG A 265 -12.91 -18.09 -27.31
N ALA A 266 -12.94 -18.96 -28.32
CA ALA A 266 -12.02 -18.83 -29.44
C ALA A 266 -12.46 -17.64 -30.31
N GLN A 267 -11.51 -16.76 -30.62
CA GLN A 267 -11.56 -15.75 -31.66
C GLN A 267 -11.43 -16.44 -33.02
N PHE A 268 -12.47 -17.17 -33.41
CA PHE A 268 -12.51 -17.93 -34.65
C PHE A 268 -13.68 -17.46 -35.51
N ASP A 269 -13.37 -16.91 -36.68
CA ASP A 269 -14.38 -16.58 -37.68
C ASP A 269 -14.75 -17.83 -38.49
N HIS A 270 -15.89 -18.44 -38.12
CA HIS A 270 -16.38 -19.64 -38.76
C HIS A 270 -16.74 -19.41 -40.24
N LEU A 271 -17.23 -18.22 -40.61
CA LEU A 271 -17.56 -17.88 -41.98
C LEU A 271 -16.29 -17.81 -42.82
N GLN A 272 -15.24 -17.14 -42.32
CA GLN A 272 -13.98 -17.05 -43.03
C GLN A 272 -13.32 -18.43 -43.21
N ALA A 273 -13.41 -19.29 -42.20
CA ALA A 273 -12.71 -20.58 -42.21
C ALA A 273 -13.44 -21.69 -42.98
N SER A 274 -14.77 -21.69 -43.01
CA SER A 274 -15.57 -22.79 -43.56
C SER A 274 -16.59 -22.37 -44.62
N ASN A 275 -16.74 -21.06 -44.86
CA ASN A 275 -17.79 -20.49 -45.68
C ASN A 275 -19.22 -20.73 -45.15
N PHE A 276 -19.35 -21.07 -43.86
CA PHE A 276 -20.60 -21.24 -43.14
C PHE A 276 -20.69 -20.23 -42.00
N GLU A 277 -21.65 -19.31 -42.07
CA GLU A 277 -21.87 -18.31 -41.02
C GLU A 277 -22.77 -18.89 -39.91
N LEU A 278 -22.32 -18.82 -38.66
CA LEU A 278 -23.13 -19.22 -37.51
C LEU A 278 -24.18 -18.13 -37.23
N ARG A 279 -25.46 -18.45 -37.42
CA ARG A 279 -26.60 -17.55 -37.19
C ARG A 279 -27.66 -18.18 -36.29
N GLY A 280 -28.47 -17.32 -35.67
CA GLY A 280 -29.57 -17.76 -34.79
C GLY A 280 -29.08 -18.66 -33.65
N ALA A 281 -29.71 -19.81 -33.47
CA ALA A 281 -29.38 -20.78 -32.43
C ALA A 281 -27.98 -21.38 -32.57
N HIS A 282 -27.40 -21.39 -33.79
CA HIS A 282 -26.07 -21.96 -34.05
C HIS A 282 -24.93 -21.11 -33.47
N ILE A 283 -25.18 -19.85 -33.11
CA ILE A 283 -24.16 -18.95 -32.52
C ILE A 283 -23.65 -19.48 -31.18
N ASN A 284 -24.50 -20.19 -30.42
CA ASN A 284 -24.19 -20.65 -29.07
C ASN A 284 -24.02 -22.17 -28.97
N ILE A 285 -23.99 -22.88 -30.10
CA ILE A 285 -23.84 -24.33 -30.10
C ILE A 285 -22.36 -24.71 -29.91
N GLN A 286 -22.13 -25.82 -29.21
CA GLN A 286 -20.78 -26.35 -29.04
C GLN A 286 -20.25 -26.91 -30.37
N CYS A 287 -18.96 -26.74 -30.64
CA CYS A 287 -18.33 -27.17 -31.90
C CYS A 287 -18.60 -28.65 -32.18
N ILE A 288 -18.46 -29.50 -31.15
CA ILE A 288 -18.67 -30.96 -31.27
C ILE A 288 -20.11 -31.38 -31.56
N ALA A 289 -21.09 -30.47 -31.46
CA ALA A 289 -22.47 -30.77 -31.86
C ALA A 289 -22.59 -30.89 -33.38
N CYS A 290 -21.74 -30.19 -34.13
CA CYS A 290 -21.66 -30.26 -35.59
C CYS A 290 -20.46 -31.10 -36.03
N HIS A 291 -19.30 -30.90 -35.41
CA HIS A 291 -18.04 -31.58 -35.72
C HIS A 291 -17.94 -32.95 -35.01
N ILE A 292 -18.88 -33.84 -35.33
CA ILE A 292 -18.93 -35.21 -34.81
C ILE A 292 -17.69 -36.00 -35.29
N ASP A 293 -17.16 -36.88 -34.45
CA ASP A 293 -15.99 -37.72 -34.75
C ASP A 293 -14.75 -36.95 -35.23
N ASN A 294 -14.66 -35.67 -34.83
CA ASN A 294 -13.56 -34.75 -35.14
C ASN A 294 -13.41 -34.39 -36.63
N GLN A 295 -14.50 -34.45 -37.40
CA GLN A 295 -14.50 -33.98 -38.79
C GLN A 295 -14.55 -32.44 -38.86
N ILE A 296 -13.61 -31.81 -39.56
CA ILE A 296 -13.56 -30.34 -39.77
C ILE A 296 -13.88 -29.91 -41.20
N HIS A 297 -13.97 -30.85 -42.12
CA HIS A 297 -14.26 -30.61 -43.54
C HIS A 297 -15.47 -31.44 -43.97
N ASP A 298 -16.03 -31.08 -45.12
CA ASP A 298 -17.10 -31.82 -45.82
C ASP A 298 -18.41 -32.04 -45.03
N LEU A 299 -18.65 -31.22 -44.02
CA LEU A 299 -19.94 -31.18 -43.32
C LEU A 299 -21.03 -30.60 -44.23
N PRO A 300 -22.27 -31.12 -44.19
CA PRO A 300 -23.39 -30.51 -44.90
C PRO A 300 -23.64 -29.08 -44.43
N THR A 301 -23.84 -28.16 -45.38
CA THR A 301 -24.14 -26.74 -45.09
C THR A 301 -25.62 -26.40 -45.24
N ASN A 302 -26.45 -27.34 -45.69
CA ASN A 302 -27.90 -27.16 -45.80
C ASN A 302 -28.62 -27.77 -44.58
N CYS A 303 -29.77 -27.20 -44.23
CA CYS A 303 -30.55 -27.57 -43.05
C CYS A 303 -30.86 -29.07 -43.00
N TYR A 304 -31.34 -29.66 -44.11
CA TYR A 304 -31.72 -31.07 -44.15
C TYR A 304 -30.53 -32.00 -43.93
N GLY A 305 -29.34 -31.66 -44.44
CA GLY A 305 -28.14 -32.48 -44.25
C GLY A 305 -27.77 -32.70 -42.78
N CYS A 306 -27.94 -31.68 -41.92
CA CYS A 306 -27.68 -31.79 -40.49
C CYS A 306 -28.91 -32.23 -39.69
N HIS A 307 -30.12 -31.82 -40.12
CA HIS A 307 -31.37 -32.05 -39.39
C HIS A 307 -32.26 -33.12 -40.03
N GLN A 308 -31.69 -34.04 -40.81
CA GLN A 308 -32.43 -35.13 -41.45
C GLN A 308 -33.21 -35.96 -40.44
N ASN A 309 -32.59 -36.28 -39.30
CA ASN A 309 -33.23 -37.05 -38.25
C ASN A 309 -34.45 -36.29 -37.68
N ALA A 310 -34.30 -35.00 -37.37
CA ALA A 310 -35.40 -34.16 -36.90
C ALA A 310 -36.53 -34.05 -37.94
N TYR A 311 -36.19 -33.91 -39.22
CA TYR A 311 -37.15 -33.93 -40.32
C TYR A 311 -37.95 -35.24 -40.36
N MET A 312 -37.27 -36.38 -40.24
CA MET A 312 -37.90 -37.70 -40.27
C MET A 312 -38.75 -38.00 -39.04
N GLN A 313 -38.41 -37.43 -37.88
CA GLN A 313 -39.12 -37.65 -36.61
C GLN A 313 -40.23 -36.65 -36.32
N ALA A 314 -40.32 -35.56 -37.08
CA ALA A 314 -41.38 -34.58 -36.90
C ALA A 314 -42.76 -35.22 -37.15
N THR A 315 -43.69 -35.04 -36.20
CA THR A 315 -45.04 -35.62 -36.25
C THR A 315 -46.15 -34.57 -36.39
N ASN A 316 -45.85 -33.31 -36.08
CA ASN A 316 -46.82 -32.23 -36.16
C ASN A 316 -46.22 -30.95 -36.78
N PRO A 317 -46.38 -30.75 -38.10
CA PRO A 317 -46.85 -31.73 -39.08
C PRO A 317 -45.84 -32.86 -39.33
N ASN A 318 -46.30 -34.00 -39.84
CA ASN A 318 -45.40 -35.07 -40.26
C ASN A 318 -44.75 -34.72 -41.61
N HIS A 319 -43.44 -34.42 -41.60
CA HIS A 319 -42.75 -33.93 -42.78
C HIS A 319 -42.52 -35.02 -43.83
N SER A 320 -42.13 -36.22 -43.40
CA SER A 320 -41.88 -37.36 -44.29
C SER A 320 -43.16 -37.88 -44.93
N GLN A 321 -44.24 -38.04 -44.17
CA GLN A 321 -45.55 -38.43 -44.72
C GLN A 321 -46.15 -37.33 -45.60
N GLY A 322 -45.91 -36.07 -45.23
CA GLY A 322 -46.40 -34.89 -45.96
C GLY A 322 -45.69 -34.61 -47.28
N ASN A 323 -44.53 -35.24 -47.54
CA ASN A 323 -43.62 -34.92 -48.64
C ASN A 323 -43.27 -33.42 -48.70
N PHE A 324 -42.90 -32.84 -47.54
CA PHE A 324 -42.49 -31.43 -47.48
C PHE A 324 -41.17 -31.16 -48.22
N PRO A 325 -40.93 -29.91 -48.65
CA PRO A 325 -39.63 -29.51 -49.19
C PRO A 325 -38.55 -29.53 -48.09
N GLN A 326 -37.31 -29.78 -48.50
CA GLN A 326 -36.12 -29.72 -47.65
C GLN A 326 -35.55 -28.31 -47.50
N ASP A 327 -36.17 -27.32 -48.16
CA ASP A 327 -35.88 -25.90 -47.98
C ASP A 327 -36.57 -25.39 -46.71
N CYS A 328 -35.92 -25.67 -45.57
CA CYS A 328 -36.49 -25.47 -44.24
C CYS A 328 -36.86 -24.01 -43.95
N LEU A 329 -36.16 -23.05 -44.57
CA LEU A 329 -36.35 -21.61 -44.32
C LEU A 329 -37.67 -21.07 -44.88
N GLN A 330 -38.42 -21.86 -45.65
CA GLN A 330 -39.78 -21.51 -46.07
C GLN A 330 -40.77 -21.47 -44.90
N CYS A 331 -40.53 -22.27 -43.86
CA CYS A 331 -41.44 -22.43 -42.72
C CYS A 331 -40.76 -22.23 -41.37
N HIS A 332 -39.44 -22.41 -41.28
CA HIS A 332 -38.66 -22.28 -40.06
C HIS A 332 -37.63 -21.16 -40.19
N ASN A 333 -37.00 -20.79 -39.09
CA ASN A 333 -35.91 -19.83 -39.10
C ASN A 333 -34.73 -20.36 -38.27
N GLU A 334 -33.56 -19.76 -38.46
CA GLU A 334 -32.32 -20.20 -37.80
C GLU A 334 -32.32 -19.99 -36.28
N SER A 335 -33.27 -19.21 -35.72
CA SER A 335 -33.36 -18.96 -34.28
C SER A 335 -34.15 -20.04 -33.53
N ALA A 336 -35.17 -20.64 -34.16
CA ALA A 336 -35.94 -21.74 -33.58
C ALA A 336 -36.73 -22.51 -34.65
N TRP A 337 -36.89 -23.82 -34.42
CA TRP A 337 -37.77 -24.69 -35.21
C TRP A 337 -39.27 -24.45 -34.91
N GLN A 338 -39.60 -24.02 -33.70
CA GLN A 338 -40.98 -23.76 -33.29
C GLN A 338 -41.16 -22.36 -32.67
N PRO A 339 -42.30 -21.70 -32.93
CA PRO A 339 -43.33 -22.11 -33.90
C PRO A 339 -42.83 -21.98 -35.36
N ALA A 340 -43.43 -22.73 -36.28
CA ALA A 340 -43.24 -22.48 -37.70
C ALA A 340 -43.85 -21.11 -38.07
N THR A 341 -43.21 -20.36 -38.96
CA THR A 341 -43.61 -19.02 -39.41
C THR A 341 -44.49 -19.05 -40.66
N PHE A 342 -44.86 -20.24 -41.14
CA PHE A 342 -45.74 -20.40 -42.29
C PHE A 342 -47.14 -19.86 -41.98
N ASP A 343 -47.63 -18.97 -42.85
CA ASP A 343 -48.94 -18.35 -42.72
C ASP A 343 -49.81 -18.68 -43.94
N HIS A 344 -50.95 -19.34 -43.69
CA HIS A 344 -51.94 -19.68 -44.70
C HIS A 344 -52.59 -18.45 -45.35
N ALA A 345 -52.51 -17.26 -44.74
CA ALA A 345 -52.93 -16.02 -45.39
C ALA A 345 -52.14 -15.71 -46.66
N ASN A 346 -50.95 -16.30 -46.82
CA ASN A 346 -50.13 -16.18 -48.04
C ASN A 346 -50.50 -17.22 -49.12
N THR A 347 -51.49 -18.09 -48.85
CA THR A 347 -51.99 -19.09 -49.80
C THR A 347 -53.34 -18.68 -50.36
N GLN A 348 -53.83 -19.43 -51.36
CA GLN A 348 -55.19 -19.25 -51.88
C GLN A 348 -56.29 -19.68 -50.88
N PHE A 349 -55.91 -20.27 -49.74
CA PHE A 349 -56.84 -20.70 -48.70
C PHE A 349 -56.44 -20.16 -47.32
N PRO A 350 -56.78 -18.90 -46.99
CA PRO A 350 -56.60 -18.34 -45.65
C PRO A 350 -57.46 -19.10 -44.63
N LEU A 351 -56.85 -19.57 -43.53
CA LEU A 351 -57.59 -20.26 -42.47
C LEU A 351 -58.49 -19.27 -41.72
N THR A 352 -59.80 -19.42 -41.88
CA THR A 352 -60.82 -18.60 -41.19
C THR A 352 -61.83 -19.49 -40.46
N GLY A 353 -62.48 -18.93 -39.44
CA GLY A 353 -63.49 -19.64 -38.65
C GLY A 353 -62.95 -20.92 -38.01
N ALA A 354 -63.68 -22.03 -38.12
CA ALA A 354 -63.30 -23.30 -37.52
C ALA A 354 -61.97 -23.88 -38.05
N HIS A 355 -61.51 -23.45 -39.22
CA HIS A 355 -60.26 -23.93 -39.81
C HIS A 355 -59.00 -23.36 -39.13
N SER A 356 -59.10 -22.27 -38.36
CA SER A 356 -57.93 -21.61 -37.74
C SER A 356 -57.30 -22.42 -36.59
N THR A 357 -57.98 -23.44 -36.09
CA THR A 357 -57.51 -24.27 -34.95
C THR A 357 -57.31 -25.74 -35.31
N ILE A 358 -57.47 -26.11 -36.57
CA ILE A 358 -57.35 -27.50 -37.04
C ILE A 358 -55.87 -27.83 -37.27
N GLN A 359 -55.47 -29.06 -36.92
CA GLN A 359 -54.12 -29.56 -37.17
C GLN A 359 -53.89 -29.78 -38.67
N CYS A 360 -52.70 -29.47 -39.16
CA CYS A 360 -52.36 -29.51 -40.59
C CYS A 360 -52.72 -30.86 -41.25
N ILE A 361 -52.50 -31.98 -40.54
CA ILE A 361 -52.75 -33.34 -41.06
C ILE A 361 -54.23 -33.63 -41.35
N ALA A 362 -55.16 -32.87 -40.79
CA ALA A 362 -56.59 -33.05 -41.06
C ALA A 362 -56.95 -32.70 -42.51
N CYS A 363 -56.23 -31.76 -43.12
CA CYS A 363 -56.39 -31.39 -44.53
C CYS A 363 -55.30 -32.03 -45.41
N HIS A 364 -54.08 -32.15 -44.89
CA HIS A 364 -52.90 -32.63 -45.63
C HIS A 364 -52.61 -34.12 -45.41
N SER A 365 -53.65 -34.96 -45.27
CA SER A 365 -53.51 -36.38 -44.92
C SER A 365 -52.80 -37.23 -45.99
N ALA A 366 -52.79 -36.76 -47.26
CA ALA A 366 -52.11 -37.39 -48.39
C ALA A 366 -50.89 -36.58 -48.88
N GLY A 367 -50.44 -35.60 -48.10
CA GLY A 367 -49.39 -34.65 -48.48
C GLY A 367 -49.90 -33.23 -48.66
N TYR A 368 -48.96 -32.29 -48.83
CA TYR A 368 -49.23 -30.85 -48.94
C TYR A 368 -49.46 -30.38 -50.37
N GLN A 369 -49.19 -31.26 -51.34
CA GLN A 369 -49.44 -31.00 -52.75
C GLN A 369 -50.88 -31.34 -53.09
N ASN A 370 -51.52 -30.48 -53.90
CA ASN A 370 -52.88 -30.68 -54.42
C ASN A 370 -53.95 -30.90 -53.35
N THR A 371 -53.78 -30.30 -52.16
CA THR A 371 -54.83 -30.33 -51.12
C THR A 371 -56.07 -29.61 -51.64
N PRO A 372 -57.25 -30.26 -51.63
CA PRO A 372 -58.48 -29.64 -52.10
C PRO A 372 -58.76 -28.34 -51.34
N THR A 373 -59.13 -27.29 -52.07
CA THR A 373 -59.47 -25.96 -51.53
C THR A 373 -60.96 -25.67 -51.56
N ASP A 374 -61.71 -26.62 -52.11
CA ASP A 374 -63.13 -26.57 -52.38
C ASP A 374 -63.85 -27.06 -51.13
N CYS A 375 -64.62 -26.17 -50.49
CA CYS A 375 -65.42 -26.47 -49.29
C CYS A 375 -66.70 -27.25 -49.61
#